data_AF-A0A7S1IX75-F1
#
_entry.id   AF-A0A7S1IX75-F1
#
_cell.length_a   1.000
_cell.length_b   1.000
_cell.length_c   1.000
_cell.angle_alpha   90.00
_cell.angle_beta   90.00
_cell.angle_gamma   90.00
#
_symmetry.space_group_name_H-M   'P 1'
#
loop_
_entity.id
_entity.type
_entity.pdbx_description
1 polymer ?
#
loop_
_entity_poly.entity_id
_entity_poly.type
_entity_poly.pdbx_seq_one_letter_code
_entity_poly.pdbx_strand_id
1 'polypeptide(L)'
;CPVCGTKVQRQGAGKKVASDAACLPGLAGREVTAAVAEQERRLGALAAASKQATRVVLEYGNVSVDGDSKVSFTTFLRAVRAEGPHASKGPLVCQVDFNINPSYSKPTFTAKEPNDKKLGAFSYEYSMARPYPCVMTVHCGPHIGVQLTIRYTVQAVPHVARRIVVEFDQPHTARRPCQVAFLEPGSTPNNGWVFRHGATVKVEHLQEPWTTADAVTLEEAW
;
A
#
# COMPACT_ATOMS: atom_id res chain seq x y z
N CYS A 1 49.33 17.54 31.14
CA CYS A 1 48.40 16.97 30.16
C CYS A 1 47.20 16.43 30.92
N PRO A 2 45.97 16.89 30.64
CA PRO A 2 44.79 16.44 31.38
C PRO A 2 44.38 14.99 31.11
N VAL A 3 45.00 14.32 30.12
CA VAL A 3 44.72 12.91 29.78
C VAL A 3 45.69 11.95 30.46
N CYS A 4 46.96 12.32 30.64
CA CYS A 4 47.99 11.41 31.15
C CYS A 4 48.78 11.95 32.36
N GLY A 5 48.39 13.09 32.91
CA GLY A 5 48.99 13.65 34.13
C GLY A 5 50.41 14.22 33.97
N THR A 6 51.08 14.01 32.82
CA THR A 6 52.45 14.49 32.60
C THR A 6 52.52 16.03 32.62
N LYS A 7 53.47 16.60 33.37
CA LYS A 7 53.71 18.05 33.40
C LYS A 7 54.26 18.49 32.03
N VAL A 8 53.53 19.37 31.34
CA VAL A 8 53.93 19.91 30.03
C VAL A 8 54.40 21.35 30.25
N GLN A 9 55.65 21.67 29.90
CA GLN A 9 56.13 23.05 29.91
C GLN A 9 55.48 23.82 28.74
N ARG A 10 54.70 24.85 29.07
CA ARG A 10 54.19 25.80 28.07
C ARG A 10 55.28 26.86 27.83
N GLN A 11 56.04 26.73 26.75
CA GLN A 11 56.90 27.82 26.28
C GLN A 11 56.04 28.83 25.51
N GLY A 12 56.13 30.11 25.89
CA GLY A 12 55.60 31.22 25.10
C GLY A 12 54.49 32.03 25.77
N ALA A 13 54.82 32.76 26.84
CA ALA A 13 53.91 33.70 27.51
C ALA A 13 53.72 35.04 26.78
N GLY A 14 53.81 35.08 25.44
CA GLY A 14 53.91 36.36 24.72
C GLY A 14 53.29 36.45 23.32
N LYS A 15 52.76 35.38 22.73
CA LYS A 15 52.02 35.48 21.47
C LYS A 15 50.54 35.29 21.72
N LYS A 16 49.74 36.35 21.49
CA LYS A 16 48.29 36.23 21.32
C LYS A 16 48.07 35.20 20.21
N VAL A 17 47.58 34.02 20.58
CA VAL A 17 47.04 33.06 19.62
C VAL A 17 45.85 33.77 18.99
N ALA A 18 45.97 34.15 17.72
CA ALA A 18 44.85 34.65 16.95
C ALA A 18 43.82 33.52 16.93
N SER A 19 42.63 33.80 17.45
CA SER A 19 41.55 32.83 17.47
C SER A 19 40.93 32.77 16.08
N ASP A 20 41.01 31.62 15.43
CA ASP A 20 40.36 31.33 14.15
C ASP A 20 38.81 31.30 14.29
N ALA A 21 38.28 31.54 15.50
CA ALA A 21 36.85 31.59 15.79
C ALA A 21 36.09 32.65 14.98
N ALA A 22 36.78 33.66 14.44
CA ALA A 22 36.18 34.64 13.54
C ALA A 22 35.84 34.07 12.14
N CYS A 23 36.38 32.91 11.76
CA CYS A 23 36.16 32.27 10.45
C CYS A 23 35.14 31.11 10.46
N LEU A 24 34.68 30.67 11.64
CA LEU A 24 33.75 29.54 11.80
C LEU A 24 32.25 29.85 11.57
N PRO A 25 31.69 31.04 11.84
CA PRO A 25 30.23 31.23 11.78
C PRO A 25 29.66 31.26 10.36
N GLY A 26 30.49 31.51 9.34
CA GLY A 26 30.05 31.61 7.94
C GLY A 26 29.89 30.27 7.20
N LEU A 27 30.58 29.22 7.65
CA LEU A 27 30.58 27.90 6.99
C LEU A 27 29.49 26.99 7.54
N ALA A 28 29.34 26.92 8.87
CA ALA A 28 28.32 26.09 9.52
C ALA A 28 26.89 26.58 9.23
N GLY A 29 26.67 27.90 9.17
CA GLY A 29 25.35 28.46 8.83
C GLY A 29 24.97 28.26 7.36
N ARG A 30 25.94 28.37 6.43
CA ARG A 30 25.70 28.19 4.99
C ARG A 30 25.37 26.75 4.62
N GLU A 31 26.10 25.78 5.16
CA GLU A 31 25.85 24.36 4.90
C GLU A 31 24.48 23.92 5.43
N VAL A 32 24.09 24.39 6.62
CA VAL A 32 22.75 24.12 7.17
C VAL A 32 21.66 24.78 6.33
N THR A 33 21.82 26.02 5.89
CA THR A 33 20.83 26.68 5.02
C THR A 33 20.71 26.01 3.64
N ALA A 34 21.81 25.54 3.07
CA ALA A 34 21.81 24.81 1.79
C ALA A 34 21.16 23.43 1.92
N ALA A 35 21.42 22.72 3.03
CA ALA A 35 20.79 21.44 3.32
C ALA A 35 19.27 21.57 3.54
N VAL A 36 18.83 22.62 4.25
CA VAL A 36 17.40 22.92 4.45
C VAL A 36 16.73 23.27 3.12
N ALA A 37 17.32 24.14 2.31
CA ALA A 37 16.78 24.49 0.99
C ALA A 37 16.68 23.27 0.05
N GLU A 38 17.66 22.37 0.08
CA GLU A 38 17.60 21.12 -0.69
C GLU A 38 16.51 20.17 -0.18
N GLN A 39 16.32 20.07 1.13
CA GLN A 39 15.24 19.28 1.73
C GLN A 39 13.87 19.85 1.36
N GLU A 40 13.68 21.17 1.44
CA GLU A 40 12.45 21.84 1.01
C GLU A 40 12.17 21.61 -0.48
N ARG A 41 13.20 21.66 -1.33
CA ARG A 41 13.07 21.34 -2.76
C ARG A 41 12.61 19.90 -2.99
N ARG A 42 13.18 18.93 -2.25
CA ARG A 42 12.77 17.53 -2.32
C ARG A 42 11.34 17.32 -1.84
N LEU A 43 10.96 17.94 -0.73
CA LEU A 43 9.59 17.91 -0.22
C LEU A 43 8.61 18.53 -1.21
N GLY A 44 8.97 19.67 -1.81
CA GLY A 44 8.19 20.31 -2.86
C GLY A 44 8.01 19.41 -4.08
N ALA A 45 9.07 18.73 -4.53
CA ALA A 45 9.02 17.79 -5.64
C ALA A 45 8.14 16.55 -5.32
N LEU A 46 8.27 15.98 -4.12
CA LEU A 46 7.44 14.86 -3.67
C LEU A 46 5.96 15.25 -3.53
N ALA A 47 5.69 16.44 -2.99
CA ALA A 47 4.33 16.97 -2.90
C ALA A 47 3.71 17.22 -4.29
N ALA A 48 4.50 17.75 -5.24
CA ALA A 48 4.06 17.91 -6.62
C ALA A 48 3.79 16.56 -7.30
N ALA A 49 4.67 15.58 -7.14
CA ALA A 49 4.48 14.23 -7.67
C ALA A 49 3.24 13.55 -7.06
N SER A 50 3.03 13.67 -5.75
CA SER A 50 1.86 13.11 -5.09
C SER A 50 0.55 13.75 -5.54
N LYS A 51 0.56 15.01 -6.00
CA LYS A 51 -0.64 15.65 -6.56
C LYS A 51 -1.00 15.14 -7.96
N GLN A 52 -0.03 14.55 -8.66
CA GLN A 52 -0.23 13.98 -9.99
C GLN A 52 -0.63 12.50 -9.92
N ALA A 53 -0.25 11.80 -8.84
CA ALA A 53 -0.66 10.43 -8.60
C ALA A 53 -2.17 10.32 -8.33
N THR A 54 -2.79 9.33 -8.94
CA THR A 54 -4.12 8.85 -8.63
C THR A 54 -4.00 7.56 -7.84
N ARG A 55 -4.75 7.44 -6.74
CA ARG A 55 -4.74 6.26 -5.87
C ARG A 55 -6.14 5.71 -5.72
N VAL A 56 -6.26 4.40 -5.84
CA VAL A 56 -7.51 3.67 -5.66
C VAL A 56 -7.28 2.62 -4.59
N VAL A 57 -8.03 2.70 -3.50
CA VAL A 57 -7.98 1.73 -2.40
C VAL A 57 -9.03 0.67 -2.65
N LEU A 58 -8.57 -0.55 -2.87
CA LEU A 58 -9.39 -1.75 -3.01
C LEU A 58 -9.37 -2.50 -1.69
N GLU A 59 -10.55 -2.82 -1.16
CA GLU A 59 -10.71 -3.64 0.03
C GLU A 59 -11.28 -5.01 -0.37
N TYR A 60 -10.71 -6.07 0.17
CA TYR A 60 -11.10 -7.43 -0.10
C TYR A 60 -11.04 -8.30 1.15
N GLY A 61 -11.79 -9.40 1.16
CA GLY A 61 -11.77 -10.33 2.27
C GLY A 61 -12.99 -11.24 2.29
N ASN A 62 -13.43 -11.63 3.49
CA ASN A 62 -14.68 -12.37 3.65
C ASN A 62 -15.46 -11.98 4.89
N VAL A 63 -16.78 -12.16 4.79
CA VAL A 63 -17.69 -12.35 5.93
C VAL A 63 -17.87 -13.84 6.12
N SER A 64 -18.01 -14.31 7.36
CA SER A 64 -18.39 -15.69 7.63
C SER A 64 -19.56 -15.77 8.59
N VAL A 65 -20.47 -16.71 8.32
CA VAL A 65 -21.59 -17.05 9.20
C VAL A 65 -21.50 -18.53 9.50
N ASP A 66 -21.42 -18.85 10.79
CA ASP A 66 -21.42 -20.25 11.24
C ASP A 66 -22.79 -20.87 10.95
N GLY A 67 -22.77 -22.07 10.37
CA GLY A 67 -23.94 -22.93 10.23
C GLY A 67 -23.72 -24.26 10.95
N ASP A 68 -24.76 -25.08 11.05
CA ASP A 68 -24.76 -26.29 11.87
C ASP A 68 -23.67 -27.32 11.48
N SER A 69 -23.30 -27.39 10.20
CA SER A 69 -22.31 -28.35 9.67
C SER A 69 -21.23 -27.75 8.77
N LYS A 70 -21.45 -26.53 8.27
CA LYS A 70 -20.56 -25.82 7.35
C LYS A 70 -20.61 -24.34 7.68
N VAL A 71 -19.54 -23.63 7.36
CA VAL A 71 -19.47 -22.17 7.45
C VAL A 71 -19.86 -21.59 6.10
N SER A 72 -20.79 -20.63 6.09
CA SER A 72 -21.06 -19.82 4.89
C SER A 72 -20.02 -18.71 4.81
N PHE A 73 -19.29 -18.64 3.70
CA PHE A 73 -18.32 -17.61 3.41
C PHE A 73 -18.85 -16.72 2.30
N THR A 74 -18.85 -15.42 2.51
CA THR A 74 -19.06 -14.42 1.47
C THR A 74 -17.73 -13.73 1.22
N THR A 75 -17.04 -14.11 0.15
CA THR A 75 -15.84 -13.36 -0.29
C THR A 75 -16.27 -12.10 -1.01
N PHE A 76 -15.55 -11.02 -0.79
CA PHE A 76 -15.91 -9.74 -1.38
C PHE A 76 -14.70 -8.94 -1.84
N LEU A 77 -14.95 -8.02 -2.78
CA LEU A 77 -14.05 -6.95 -3.17
C LEU A 77 -14.83 -5.67 -3.47
N ARG A 78 -14.34 -4.53 -2.99
CA ARG A 78 -14.91 -3.20 -3.26
C ARG A 78 -13.83 -2.14 -3.36
N ALA A 79 -14.11 -1.08 -4.12
CA ALA A 79 -13.30 0.13 -4.05
C ALA A 79 -13.83 1.01 -2.91
N VAL A 80 -13.01 1.28 -1.90
CA VAL A 80 -13.43 2.03 -0.70
C VAL A 80 -13.10 3.52 -0.79
N ARG A 81 -12.03 3.88 -1.52
CA ARG A 81 -11.59 5.26 -1.69
C ARG A 81 -10.87 5.42 -3.01
N ALA A 82 -11.03 6.58 -3.64
CA ALA A 82 -10.23 6.98 -4.79
C ALA A 82 -9.90 8.48 -4.69
N GLU A 83 -8.65 8.83 -4.96
CA GLU A 83 -8.16 10.21 -4.90
C GLU A 83 -7.22 10.50 -6.07
N GLY A 84 -7.08 11.77 -6.40
CA GLY A 84 -6.21 12.25 -7.48
C GLY A 84 -6.95 12.53 -8.80
N PRO A 85 -6.23 13.04 -9.81
CA PRO A 85 -6.81 13.66 -11.00
C PRO A 85 -7.56 12.69 -11.92
N HIS A 86 -7.44 11.38 -11.70
CA HIS A 86 -8.07 10.37 -12.55
C HIS A 86 -9.06 9.47 -11.81
N ALA A 87 -9.35 9.75 -10.52
CA ALA A 87 -10.26 8.96 -9.70
C ALA A 87 -11.71 8.91 -10.25
N SER A 88 -12.15 9.96 -10.94
CA SER A 88 -13.52 10.08 -11.46
C SER A 88 -13.64 9.77 -12.96
N LYS A 89 -12.60 9.24 -13.61
CA LYS A 89 -12.58 9.02 -15.08
C LYS A 89 -13.38 7.79 -15.55
N GLY A 90 -14.04 7.08 -14.64
CA GLY A 90 -14.89 5.93 -14.97
C GLY A 90 -14.99 4.94 -13.81
N PRO A 91 -15.50 3.72 -14.05
CA PRO A 91 -15.55 2.68 -13.03
C PRO A 91 -14.14 2.29 -12.59
N LEU A 92 -13.93 2.22 -11.27
CA LEU A 92 -12.65 1.79 -10.68
C LEU A 92 -12.42 0.29 -10.87
N VAL A 93 -13.49 -0.50 -10.76
CA VAL A 93 -13.52 -1.94 -11.00
C VAL A 93 -14.68 -2.24 -11.95
N CYS A 94 -14.41 -2.97 -13.01
CA CYS A 94 -15.39 -3.34 -14.03
C CYS A 94 -15.92 -4.77 -13.85
N GLN A 95 -15.11 -5.66 -13.30
CA GLN A 95 -15.47 -7.07 -13.14
C GLN A 95 -14.58 -7.71 -12.08
N VAL A 96 -15.14 -8.65 -11.33
CA VAL A 96 -14.39 -9.55 -10.45
C VAL A 96 -14.79 -10.99 -10.75
N ASP A 97 -13.79 -11.81 -11.06
CA ASP A 97 -13.95 -13.25 -11.21
C ASP A 97 -13.51 -13.94 -9.93
N PHE A 98 -14.39 -14.72 -9.31
CA PHE A 98 -14.11 -15.53 -8.14
C PHE A 98 -13.90 -16.98 -8.55
N ASN A 99 -12.77 -17.55 -8.18
CA ASN A 99 -12.44 -18.94 -8.47
C ASN A 99 -12.03 -19.69 -7.19
N ILE A 100 -12.94 -20.53 -6.70
CA ILE A 100 -12.66 -21.45 -5.57
C ILE A 100 -12.14 -22.80 -6.05
N ASN A 101 -11.88 -22.98 -7.34
CA ASN A 101 -11.32 -24.21 -7.89
C ASN A 101 -10.31 -23.90 -9.01
N PRO A 102 -9.10 -23.46 -8.66
CA PRO A 102 -8.13 -22.94 -9.64
C PRO A 102 -7.63 -23.99 -10.64
N SER A 103 -7.93 -25.29 -10.45
CA SER A 103 -7.63 -26.31 -11.45
C SER A 103 -8.55 -26.24 -12.68
N TYR A 104 -9.65 -25.49 -12.63
CA TYR A 104 -10.55 -25.26 -13.74
C TYR A 104 -10.25 -23.91 -14.43
N SER A 105 -10.33 -23.91 -15.76
CA SER A 105 -10.02 -22.72 -16.58
C SER A 105 -11.07 -21.62 -16.49
N LYS A 106 -12.30 -21.96 -16.09
CA LYS A 106 -13.40 -20.99 -15.91
C LYS A 106 -13.49 -20.57 -14.44
N PRO A 107 -13.74 -19.29 -14.15
CA PRO A 107 -14.02 -18.87 -12.79
C PRO A 107 -15.31 -19.53 -12.30
N THR A 108 -15.40 -19.73 -10.99
CA THR A 108 -16.61 -20.28 -10.36
C THR A 108 -17.76 -19.29 -10.48
N PHE A 109 -17.46 -18.00 -10.33
CA PHE A 109 -18.44 -16.93 -10.42
C PHE A 109 -17.82 -15.65 -10.99
N THR A 110 -18.59 -14.89 -11.76
CA THR A 110 -18.16 -13.61 -12.34
C THR A 110 -19.20 -12.55 -11.99
N ALA A 111 -18.76 -11.49 -11.30
CA ALA A 111 -19.56 -10.32 -11.00
C ALA A 111 -19.11 -9.15 -11.91
N LYS A 112 -20.00 -8.63 -12.74
CA LYS A 112 -19.75 -7.49 -13.63
C LYS A 112 -20.16 -6.14 -13.04
N GLU A 113 -20.87 -6.19 -11.92
CA GLU A 113 -21.30 -5.04 -11.15
C GLU A 113 -21.34 -5.44 -9.66
N PRO A 114 -21.27 -4.47 -8.73
CA PRO A 114 -21.46 -4.74 -7.31
C PRO A 114 -22.82 -5.39 -7.07
N ASN A 115 -22.82 -6.64 -6.65
CA ASN A 115 -24.03 -7.45 -6.45
C ASN A 115 -24.48 -7.52 -4.99
N ASP A 116 -23.62 -7.15 -4.04
CA ASP A 116 -23.98 -7.01 -2.63
C ASP A 116 -24.26 -5.54 -2.30
N LYS A 117 -25.54 -5.20 -2.10
CA LYS A 117 -25.97 -3.85 -1.74
C LYS A 117 -25.59 -3.44 -0.32
N LYS A 118 -25.44 -4.40 0.61
CA LYS A 118 -25.08 -4.11 2.00
C LYS A 118 -23.60 -3.76 2.10
N LEU A 119 -22.75 -4.52 1.40
CA LEU A 119 -21.32 -4.27 1.36
C LEU A 119 -20.91 -3.21 0.33
N GLY A 120 -21.78 -2.93 -0.66
CA GLY A 120 -21.44 -2.12 -1.82
C GLY A 120 -20.33 -2.77 -2.65
N ALA A 121 -20.35 -4.10 -2.75
CA ALA A 121 -19.21 -4.90 -3.19
C ALA A 121 -19.56 -5.88 -4.30
N PHE A 122 -18.53 -6.29 -5.04
CA PHE A 122 -18.55 -7.53 -5.80
C PHE A 122 -18.38 -8.66 -4.80
N SER A 123 -19.25 -9.66 -4.81
CA SER A 123 -19.27 -10.71 -3.80
C SER A 123 -19.62 -12.07 -4.38
N TYR A 124 -19.16 -13.11 -3.69
CA TYR A 124 -19.50 -14.50 -3.98
C TYR A 124 -19.72 -15.26 -2.68
N GLU A 125 -20.91 -15.83 -2.50
CA GLU A 125 -21.27 -16.62 -1.33
C GLU A 125 -21.19 -18.12 -1.64
N TYR A 126 -20.61 -18.88 -0.70
CA TYR A 126 -20.48 -20.33 -0.78
C TYR A 126 -20.25 -20.94 0.61
N SER A 127 -20.65 -22.20 0.81
CA SER A 127 -20.52 -22.87 2.11
C SER A 127 -19.52 -24.01 2.09
N MET A 128 -18.57 -24.01 3.05
CA MET A 128 -17.48 -24.99 3.12
C MET A 128 -17.27 -25.49 4.55
N ALA A 129 -16.77 -26.72 4.69
CA ALA A 129 -16.47 -27.31 5.99
C ALA A 129 -15.13 -26.82 6.58
N ARG A 130 -14.27 -26.20 5.76
CA ARG A 130 -12.91 -25.74 6.14
C ARG A 130 -12.55 -24.47 5.38
N PRO A 131 -11.65 -23.64 5.92
CA PRO A 131 -10.95 -22.58 5.17
C PRO A 131 -10.41 -23.09 3.83
N TYR A 132 -10.67 -22.35 2.76
CA TYR A 132 -10.28 -22.74 1.40
C TYR A 132 -9.84 -21.52 0.57
N PRO A 133 -8.83 -21.64 -0.32
CA PRO A 133 -8.38 -20.53 -1.15
C PRO A 133 -9.44 -20.14 -2.20
N CYS A 134 -9.68 -18.84 -2.30
CA CYS A 134 -10.41 -18.19 -3.39
C CYS A 134 -9.42 -17.31 -4.17
N VAL A 135 -9.34 -17.52 -5.48
CA VAL A 135 -8.58 -16.65 -6.37
C VAL A 135 -9.53 -15.64 -6.99
N MET A 136 -9.29 -14.36 -6.73
CA MET A 136 -10.04 -13.24 -7.30
C MET A 136 -9.26 -12.62 -8.45
N THR A 137 -9.85 -12.55 -9.64
CA THR A 137 -9.30 -11.76 -10.76
C THR A 137 -10.07 -10.47 -10.88
N VAL A 138 -9.42 -9.36 -10.57
CA VAL A 138 -9.99 -8.02 -10.52
C VAL A 138 -9.64 -7.29 -11.80
N HIS A 139 -10.65 -6.99 -12.60
CA HIS A 139 -10.52 -6.20 -13.81
C HIS A 139 -10.79 -4.74 -13.45
N CYS A 140 -9.71 -3.97 -13.27
CA CYS A 140 -9.85 -2.55 -12.98
C CYS A 140 -10.34 -1.78 -14.21
N GLY A 141 -10.80 -0.54 -14.00
CA GLY A 141 -11.18 0.36 -15.08
C GLY A 141 -10.11 0.46 -16.17
N PRO A 142 -10.48 0.58 -17.46
CA PRO A 142 -9.51 0.68 -18.57
C PRO A 142 -8.48 1.80 -18.39
N HIS A 143 -8.88 2.89 -17.73
CA HIS A 143 -8.02 4.04 -17.42
C HIS A 143 -6.96 3.74 -16.34
N ILE A 144 -7.20 2.74 -15.48
CA ILE A 144 -6.23 2.26 -14.49
C ILE A 144 -5.24 1.33 -15.18
N GLY A 145 -5.74 0.45 -16.05
CA GLY A 145 -4.90 -0.42 -16.88
C GLY A 145 -4.16 -1.51 -16.12
N VAL A 146 -4.73 -1.96 -15.00
CA VAL A 146 -4.20 -3.02 -14.16
C VAL A 146 -5.25 -4.12 -14.02
N GLN A 147 -4.83 -5.37 -14.14
CA GLN A 147 -5.63 -6.54 -13.77
C GLN A 147 -4.94 -7.24 -12.61
N LEU A 148 -5.60 -7.33 -11.46
CA LEU A 148 -5.04 -7.93 -10.25
C LEU A 148 -5.52 -9.37 -10.13
N THR A 149 -4.62 -10.30 -9.80
CA THR A 149 -4.95 -11.66 -9.37
C THR A 149 -4.61 -11.78 -7.91
N ILE A 150 -5.63 -11.85 -7.05
CA ILE A 150 -5.49 -11.94 -5.60
C ILE A 150 -5.77 -13.38 -5.18
N ARG A 151 -4.83 -14.05 -4.54
CA ARG A 151 -5.08 -15.33 -3.87
C ARG A 151 -5.42 -15.04 -2.42
N TYR A 152 -6.61 -15.42 -1.98
CA TYR A 152 -7.08 -15.17 -0.63
C TYR A 152 -7.62 -16.45 0.00
N THR A 153 -7.08 -16.86 1.15
CA THR A 153 -7.66 -17.96 1.93
C THR A 153 -8.71 -17.42 2.89
N VAL A 154 -9.97 -17.88 2.75
CA VAL A 154 -11.05 -17.45 3.65
C VAL A 154 -10.80 -17.88 5.09
N GLN A 155 -11.26 -17.06 6.03
CA GLN A 155 -11.09 -17.29 7.45
C GLN A 155 -12.46 -17.42 8.12
N ALA A 156 -12.62 -18.40 9.00
CA ALA A 156 -13.83 -18.60 9.81
C ALA A 156 -13.85 -17.60 10.98
N VAL A 157 -13.84 -16.33 10.62
CA VAL A 157 -13.91 -15.18 11.53
C VAL A 157 -15.00 -14.27 10.95
N PRO A 158 -15.93 -13.73 11.77
CA PRO A 158 -17.14 -13.07 11.29
C PRO A 158 -16.92 -12.04 10.18
N HIS A 159 -15.80 -11.30 10.24
CA HIS A 159 -15.41 -10.38 9.20
C HIS A 159 -13.89 -10.22 9.15
N VAL A 160 -13.30 -10.37 7.97
CA VAL A 160 -11.89 -10.07 7.68
C VAL A 160 -11.83 -9.22 6.42
N ALA A 161 -11.09 -8.12 6.49
CA ALA A 161 -10.89 -7.20 5.37
C ALA A 161 -9.43 -6.76 5.28
N ARG A 162 -8.95 -6.58 4.06
CA ARG A 162 -7.57 -6.29 3.69
C ARG A 162 -7.55 -5.30 2.53
N ARG A 163 -6.46 -4.55 2.35
CA ARG A 163 -6.44 -3.41 1.42
C ARG A 163 -5.25 -3.44 0.48
N ILE A 164 -5.53 -3.30 -0.82
CA ILE A 164 -4.53 -3.04 -1.85
C ILE A 164 -4.76 -1.63 -2.36
N VAL A 165 -3.73 -0.82 -2.34
CA VAL A 165 -3.76 0.49 -2.99
C VAL A 165 -3.16 0.36 -4.39
N VAL A 166 -3.88 0.82 -5.40
CA VAL A 166 -3.40 0.91 -6.78
C VAL A 166 -3.08 2.37 -7.07
N GLU A 167 -1.81 2.68 -7.25
CA GLU A 167 -1.32 4.02 -7.56
C GLU A 167 -0.88 4.11 -9.03
N PHE A 168 -1.26 5.19 -9.71
CA PHE A 168 -0.85 5.47 -11.08
C PHE A 168 -0.79 6.97 -11.37
N ASP A 169 0.14 7.39 -12.21
CA ASP A 169 0.41 8.80 -12.53
C ASP A 169 -0.32 9.31 -13.78
N GLN A 170 -0.66 8.41 -14.70
CA GLN A 170 -1.33 8.75 -15.96
C GLN A 170 -2.45 7.76 -16.28
N PRO A 171 -3.45 8.12 -17.11
CA PRO A 171 -4.40 7.13 -17.59
C PRO A 171 -3.68 6.11 -18.48
N HIS A 172 -4.06 4.84 -18.36
CA HIS A 172 -3.53 3.81 -19.22
C HIS A 172 -4.06 3.97 -20.65
N THR A 173 -3.16 3.92 -21.63
CA THR A 173 -3.47 4.12 -23.06
C THR A 173 -3.31 2.85 -23.90
N ALA A 174 -2.67 1.80 -23.36
CA ALA A 174 -2.45 0.57 -24.10
C ALA A 174 -3.74 -0.26 -24.25
N ARG A 175 -3.75 -1.20 -25.21
CA ARG A 175 -4.91 -2.06 -25.49
C ARG A 175 -5.14 -3.15 -24.44
N ARG A 176 -4.10 -3.55 -23.70
CA ARG A 176 -4.16 -4.64 -22.71
C ARG A 176 -3.69 -4.13 -21.35
N PRO A 177 -4.37 -4.49 -20.26
CA PRO A 177 -3.95 -4.11 -18.92
C PRO A 177 -2.66 -4.87 -18.53
N CYS A 178 -1.89 -4.27 -17.64
CA CYS A 178 -0.79 -4.95 -16.97
C CYS A 178 -1.36 -5.99 -16.00
N GLN A 179 -0.97 -7.24 -16.15
CA GLN A 179 -1.36 -8.32 -15.24
C GLN A 179 -0.43 -8.35 -14.03
N VAL A 180 -1.01 -8.39 -12.84
CA VAL A 180 -0.30 -8.32 -11.56
C VAL A 180 -0.83 -9.40 -10.65
N ALA A 181 0.06 -10.22 -10.10
CA ALA A 181 -0.31 -11.24 -9.14
C ALA A 181 0.03 -10.76 -7.72
N PHE A 182 -0.99 -10.67 -6.87
CA PHE A 182 -0.87 -10.43 -5.44
C PHE A 182 -1.08 -11.78 -4.73
N LEU A 183 0.00 -12.55 -4.65
CA LEU A 183 -0.01 -13.93 -4.16
C LEU A 183 0.48 -13.97 -2.72
N GLU A 184 -0.17 -14.75 -1.87
CA GLU A 184 0.28 -15.03 -0.50
C GLU A 184 1.70 -15.64 -0.51
N PRO A 185 2.74 -14.94 -0.02
CA PRO A 185 4.02 -15.58 0.28
C PRO A 185 3.93 -16.12 1.70
N GLY A 186 3.53 -17.39 1.84
CA GLY A 186 3.92 -18.28 2.93
C GLY A 186 3.56 -17.97 4.40
N SER A 187 3.15 -16.77 4.82
CA SER A 187 2.71 -16.50 6.23
C SER A 187 2.10 -15.10 6.46
N THR A 188 1.39 -14.54 5.48
CA THR A 188 0.73 -13.20 5.44
C THR A 188 1.67 -11.99 5.55
N PRO A 189 1.51 -11.03 4.62
CA PRO A 189 0.50 -10.00 4.85
C PRO A 189 -0.32 -9.62 3.61
N ASN A 190 -1.55 -9.19 3.86
CA ASN A 190 -2.62 -9.01 2.87
C ASN A 190 -2.87 -7.55 2.48
N ASN A 191 -2.03 -6.63 2.95
CA ASN A 191 -2.07 -5.26 2.49
C ASN A 191 -0.91 -5.00 1.56
N GLY A 192 -1.09 -4.08 0.63
CA GLY A 192 0.02 -3.71 -0.23
C GLY A 192 -0.29 -2.59 -1.19
N TRP A 193 0.72 -2.31 -1.98
CA TRP A 193 0.72 -1.28 -2.99
C TRP A 193 1.02 -1.89 -4.35
N VAL A 194 0.30 -1.43 -5.36
CA VAL A 194 0.57 -1.68 -6.77
C VAL A 194 0.82 -0.33 -7.42
N PHE A 195 2.05 -0.07 -7.80
CA PHE A 195 2.44 1.15 -8.49
C PHE A 195 2.51 0.90 -9.99
N ARG A 196 1.81 1.72 -10.78
CA ARG A 196 1.83 1.68 -12.24
C ARG A 196 2.37 3.00 -12.78
N HIS A 197 3.58 2.98 -13.32
CA HIS A 197 4.22 4.12 -13.97
C HIS A 197 4.43 3.82 -15.44
N GLY A 198 3.64 4.45 -16.30
CA GLY A 198 3.59 4.08 -17.72
C GLY A 198 3.25 2.59 -17.90
N ALA A 199 4.20 1.83 -18.49
CA ALA A 199 4.10 0.38 -18.72
C ALA A 199 4.72 -0.48 -17.59
N THR A 200 5.42 0.14 -16.64
CA THR A 200 6.08 -0.56 -15.54
C THR A 200 5.11 -0.72 -14.38
N VAL A 201 5.08 -1.92 -13.80
CA VAL A 201 4.33 -2.20 -12.58
C VAL A 201 5.24 -2.75 -11.50
N LYS A 202 5.11 -2.19 -10.29
CA LYS A 202 5.79 -2.63 -9.09
C LYS A 202 4.76 -3.02 -8.03
N VAL A 203 5.00 -4.12 -7.34
CA VAL A 203 4.18 -4.56 -6.21
C VAL A 203 5.01 -4.48 -4.94
N GLU A 204 4.45 -3.89 -3.90
CA GLU A 204 5.01 -3.86 -2.57
C GLU A 204 4.02 -4.47 -1.59
N HIS A 205 4.47 -5.48 -0.85
CA HIS A 205 3.68 -6.09 0.22
C HIS A 205 4.00 -5.37 1.53
N LEU A 206 2.97 -4.88 2.22
CA LEU A 206 3.14 -4.24 3.52
C LEU A 206 3.09 -5.29 4.61
N GLN A 207 4.17 -5.42 5.39
CA GLN A 207 4.14 -6.25 6.59
C GLN A 207 3.27 -5.56 7.65
N GLU A 208 2.20 -6.22 8.09
CA GLU A 208 1.47 -5.77 9.28
C GLU A 208 2.38 -5.99 10.49
N PRO A 209 2.65 -4.96 11.30
CA PRO A 209 3.01 -5.20 12.68
C PRO A 209 1.70 -5.49 13.46
N TRP A 210 1.79 -6.34 14.47
CA TRP A 210 0.82 -6.57 15.56
C TRP A 210 -0.20 -7.72 15.42
N THR A 211 -0.04 -8.65 16.36
CA THR A 211 -0.94 -9.70 16.82
C THR A 211 -2.29 -9.17 17.31
N THR A 212 -3.39 -9.70 16.76
CA THR A 212 -4.68 -10.12 17.38
C THR A 212 -5.23 -9.55 18.71
N ALA A 213 -4.82 -8.39 19.22
CA ALA A 213 -5.33 -7.88 20.50
C ALA A 213 -6.26 -6.66 20.40
N ASP A 214 -6.10 -5.75 19.44
CA ASP A 214 -6.87 -4.51 19.44
C ASP A 214 -7.73 -4.35 18.19
N ALA A 215 -8.86 -5.04 18.21
CA ALA A 215 -10.02 -4.63 17.42
C ALA A 215 -10.60 -3.34 18.02
N VAL A 216 -9.92 -2.22 17.79
CA VAL A 216 -10.45 -0.87 18.02
C VAL A 216 -10.71 -0.23 16.67
N THR A 217 -11.96 0.17 16.49
CA THR A 217 -12.56 0.92 15.38
C THR A 217 -11.58 1.81 14.61
N LEU A 218 -11.16 1.34 13.43
CA LEU A 218 -10.45 2.11 12.40
C LEU A 218 -11.45 2.90 11.53
N GLU A 219 -12.21 3.82 12.15
CA GLU A 219 -12.96 4.85 11.39
C GLU A 219 -12.22 6.20 11.33
N GLU A 220 -11.14 6.43 12.09
CA GLU A 220 -10.51 7.76 12.17
C GLU A 220 -8.98 7.75 12.07
N ALA A 221 -8.41 7.01 11.13
CA ALA A 221 -7.05 7.25 10.70
C ALA A 221 -6.96 7.19 9.16
N TRP A 222 -6.68 8.36 8.57
CA TRP A 222 -6.32 8.67 7.17
C TRP A 222 -7.45 9.02 6.18
#